data_AF-A0A6G1YQZ6-F1
#
_entry.id   AF-A0A6G1YQZ6-F1
#
_cell.length_a   1.000
_cell.length_b   1.000
_cell.length_c   1.000
_cell.angle_alpha   90.00
_cell.angle_beta   90.00
_cell.angle_gamma   90.00
#
_symmetry.space_group_name_H-M   'P 1'
#
loop_
_entity.id
_entity.type
_entity.pdbx_description
1 polymer ?
#
loop_
_entity_poly.entity_id
_entity_poly.type
_entity_poly.pdbx_seq_one_letter_code
_entity_poly.pdbx_strand_id
1 'polypeptide(L)'
;MVRLSEESEARTIGVSNYEIPDLKELLKSSDVTPAVNQIEFHPFLYQKDLLQFCEKNRIQLEAYSPLTRGERLDHPNLLAVAKKYGKTSAQVLIRWSLQHGLVVIPKSIHEERI
;
A
#
# COMPACT_ATOMS: atom_id res chain seq x y z
N MET A 1 -10.87 -15.80 -10.33
CA MET A 1 -11.10 -14.89 -9.18
C MET A 1 -12.59 -14.60 -8.97
N VAL A 2 -13.30 -14.03 -9.96
CA VAL A 2 -14.76 -13.75 -9.84
C VAL A 2 -15.56 -14.97 -9.39
N ARG A 3 -15.41 -16.10 -10.07
CA ARG A 3 -16.04 -17.37 -9.70
C ARG A 3 -15.78 -17.79 -8.24
N LEU A 4 -14.53 -17.65 -7.75
CA LEU A 4 -14.17 -17.98 -6.36
C LEU A 4 -14.90 -17.08 -5.35
N SER A 5 -15.15 -15.82 -5.73
CA SER A 5 -15.93 -14.89 -4.92
C SER A 5 -17.41 -15.27 -4.89
N GLU A 6 -17.97 -15.68 -6.03
CA GLU A 6 -19.37 -16.10 -6.16
C GLU A 6 -19.64 -17.42 -5.43
N GLU A 7 -18.69 -18.35 -5.50
CA GLU A 7 -18.72 -19.64 -4.79
C GLU A 7 -18.35 -19.49 -3.29
N SER A 8 -18.12 -18.26 -2.79
CA SER A 8 -17.75 -17.96 -1.40
C SER A 8 -16.45 -18.61 -0.90
N GLU A 9 -15.59 -19.05 -1.81
CA GLU A 9 -14.23 -19.54 -1.49
C GLU A 9 -13.28 -18.38 -1.14
N ALA A 10 -13.54 -17.20 -1.69
CA ALA A 10 -12.87 -15.95 -1.34
C ALA A 10 -13.89 -14.88 -0.93
N ARG A 11 -13.74 -14.28 0.25
CA ARG A 11 -14.64 -13.19 0.71
C ARG A 11 -14.50 -11.91 -0.13
N THR A 12 -13.29 -11.64 -0.59
CA THR A 12 -12.94 -10.46 -1.40
C THR A 12 -11.86 -10.84 -2.39
N ILE A 13 -11.87 -10.22 -3.57
CA ILE A 13 -10.83 -10.37 -4.58
C ILE A 13 -10.21 -9.02 -4.89
N GLY A 14 -8.91 -9.02 -5.17
CA GLY A 14 -8.12 -7.83 -5.47
C GLY A 14 -7.01 -8.15 -6.46
N VAL A 15 -6.18 -7.15 -6.72
CA VAL A 15 -5.02 -7.24 -7.60
C VAL A 15 -3.76 -6.75 -6.88
N SER A 16 -2.60 -6.93 -7.52
CA SER A 16 -1.34 -6.38 -7.04
C SER A 16 -0.50 -5.93 -8.22
N ASN A 17 0.22 -4.81 -8.06
CA ASN A 17 1.08 -4.20 -9.07
C ASN A 17 0.34 -3.74 -10.34
N TYR A 18 -0.94 -3.41 -10.23
CA TYR A 18 -1.68 -2.85 -11.36
C TYR A 18 -1.48 -1.34 -11.43
N GLU A 19 -1.13 -0.86 -12.61
CA GLU A 19 -1.09 0.57 -12.92
C GLU A 19 -2.47 1.07 -13.39
N ILE A 20 -2.59 2.38 -13.58
CA ILE A 20 -3.86 2.99 -14.04
C ILE A 20 -4.36 2.39 -15.36
N PRO A 21 -3.52 2.12 -16.39
CA PRO A 21 -3.98 1.46 -17.61
C PRO A 21 -4.57 0.08 -17.35
N ASP A 22 -3.91 -0.75 -16.54
CA ASP A 22 -4.35 -2.10 -16.22
C ASP A 22 -5.68 -2.08 -15.45
N LEU A 23 -5.81 -1.18 -14.47
CA LEU A 23 -7.06 -1.00 -13.73
C LEU A 23 -8.19 -0.53 -14.64
N LYS A 24 -7.92 0.39 -15.58
CA LYS A 24 -8.93 0.84 -16.54
C LYS A 24 -9.38 -0.29 -17.47
N GLU A 25 -8.47 -1.16 -17.89
CA GLU A 25 -8.81 -2.33 -18.70
C GLU A 25 -9.62 -3.35 -17.90
N LEU A 26 -9.23 -3.61 -16.66
CA LEU A 26 -9.96 -4.50 -15.75
C LEU A 26 -11.38 -4.02 -15.49
N LEU A 27 -11.55 -2.73 -15.18
CA LEU A 27 -12.86 -2.13 -14.91
C LEU A 27 -13.76 -2.06 -16.15
N LYS A 28 -13.22 -2.22 -17.37
CA LYS A 28 -14.00 -2.34 -18.61
C LYS A 28 -14.40 -3.78 -18.92
N SER A 29 -13.57 -4.74 -18.51
CA SER A 29 -13.72 -6.16 -18.84
C SER A 29 -14.42 -6.98 -17.75
N SER A 30 -14.65 -6.41 -16.57
CA SER A 30 -15.31 -7.08 -15.45
C SER A 30 -16.29 -6.16 -14.72
N ASP A 31 -17.44 -6.71 -14.32
CA ASP A 31 -18.41 -6.03 -13.45
C ASP A 31 -17.96 -5.97 -11.98
N VAL A 32 -16.88 -6.68 -11.62
CA VAL A 32 -16.35 -6.71 -10.26
C VAL A 32 -15.17 -5.74 -10.12
N THR A 33 -15.35 -4.71 -9.30
CA THR A 33 -14.26 -3.82 -8.89
C THR A 33 -13.34 -4.54 -7.90
N PRO A 34 -12.01 -4.59 -8.12
CA PRO A 34 -11.10 -5.20 -7.16
C PRO A 34 -11.16 -4.44 -5.83
N ALA A 35 -11.28 -5.17 -4.72
CA ALA A 35 -11.36 -4.57 -3.39
C ALA A 35 -10.04 -3.88 -2.99
N VAL A 36 -8.91 -4.44 -3.42
CA VAL A 36 -7.56 -3.99 -3.08
C VAL A 36 -6.67 -3.95 -4.32
N ASN A 37 -5.75 -2.99 -4.39
CA ASN A 37 -4.57 -3.06 -5.24
C ASN A 37 -3.31 -2.93 -4.36
N GLN A 38 -2.57 -4.02 -4.21
CA GLN A 38 -1.36 -4.06 -3.39
C GLN A 38 -0.14 -3.63 -4.22
N ILE A 39 0.56 -2.55 -3.83
CA ILE A 39 1.66 -1.93 -4.61
C ILE A 39 2.85 -1.54 -3.72
N GLU A 40 4.02 -1.33 -4.32
CA GLU A 40 5.15 -0.70 -3.63
C GLU A 40 4.82 0.77 -3.41
N PHE A 41 4.75 1.19 -2.15
CA PHE A 41 4.36 2.56 -1.81
C PHE A 41 5.02 3.06 -0.53
N HIS A 42 5.75 4.15 -0.66
CA HIS A 42 6.49 4.82 0.40
C HIS A 42 6.92 6.22 -0.09
N PRO A 43 7.45 7.12 0.78
CA PRO A 43 7.81 8.48 0.36
C PRO A 43 8.76 8.58 -0.83
N PHE A 44 9.62 7.58 -1.05
CA PHE A 44 10.57 7.53 -2.18
C PHE A 44 9.98 6.97 -3.48
N LEU A 45 8.75 6.46 -3.44
CA LEU A 45 7.99 5.97 -4.59
C LEU A 45 6.52 6.37 -4.36
N TYR A 46 6.28 7.68 -4.36
CA TYR A 46 4.98 8.24 -4.09
C TYR A 46 4.13 8.29 -5.36
N GLN A 47 3.26 7.29 -5.53
CA GLN A 47 2.42 7.13 -6.71
C GLN A 47 1.08 7.88 -6.55
N LYS A 48 1.14 9.21 -6.50
CA LYS A 48 -0.01 10.07 -6.18
C LYS A 48 -1.22 9.84 -7.10
N ASP A 49 -0.99 9.75 -8.41
CA ASP A 49 -2.07 9.62 -9.39
C ASP A 49 -2.78 8.26 -9.26
N LEU A 50 -2.03 7.20 -8.96
CA LEU A 50 -2.57 5.87 -8.70
C LEU A 50 -3.39 5.86 -7.40
N LEU A 51 -2.90 6.50 -6.34
CA LEU A 51 -3.65 6.69 -5.09
C LEU A 51 -5.00 7.37 -5.34
N GLN A 52 -5.00 8.51 -6.02
CA GLN A 52 -6.23 9.25 -6.31
C GLN A 52 -7.18 8.47 -7.23
N PHE A 53 -6.64 7.74 -8.20
CA PHE A 53 -7.43 6.88 -9.08
C PHE A 53 -8.10 5.75 -8.29
N CYS A 54 -7.35 5.05 -7.44
CA CYS A 54 -7.86 3.98 -6.61
C CYS A 54 -8.91 4.49 -5.60
N GLU A 55 -8.66 5.61 -4.92
CA GLU A 55 -9.65 6.25 -4.02
C GLU A 55 -10.97 6.56 -4.75
N LYS A 56 -10.90 7.18 -5.93
CA LYS A 56 -12.08 7.53 -6.73
C LYS A 56 -12.89 6.31 -7.14
N ASN A 57 -12.23 5.19 -7.43
CA ASN A 57 -12.88 3.94 -7.85
C ASN A 57 -13.16 2.99 -6.67
N ARG A 58 -12.99 3.43 -5.42
CA ARG A 58 -13.20 2.61 -4.20
C ARG A 58 -12.34 1.33 -4.17
N ILE A 59 -11.11 1.42 -4.68
CA ILE A 59 -10.08 0.38 -4.61
C ILE A 59 -9.15 0.75 -3.46
N GLN A 60 -9.06 -0.09 -2.43
CA GLN A 60 -8.16 0.17 -1.29
C GLN A 60 -6.71 -0.09 -1.72
N LEU A 61 -5.83 0.90 -1.56
CA LEU A 61 -4.40 0.66 -1.71
C LEU A 61 -3.82 -0.02 -0.47
N GLU A 62 -2.98 -1.01 -0.71
CA GLU A 62 -2.19 -1.70 0.30
C GLU A 62 -0.70 -1.59 -0.03
N ALA A 63 0.09 -1.02 0.88
CA ALA A 63 1.50 -0.75 0.69
C ALA A 63 2.36 -1.96 1.11
N TYR A 64 3.00 -2.61 0.14
CA TYR A 64 4.12 -3.51 0.39
C TYR A 64 5.46 -2.76 0.32
N SER A 65 6.52 -3.36 0.87
CA SER A 65 7.84 -2.72 1.06
C SER A 65 7.77 -1.32 1.70
N PRO A 66 6.86 -1.03 2.65
CA PRO A 66 6.64 0.34 3.13
C PRO A 66 7.87 0.93 3.85
N LEU A 67 8.81 0.06 4.26
CA LEU A 67 10.06 0.40 4.92
C LEU A 67 11.26 0.46 3.96
N THR A 68 11.04 0.59 2.65
CA THR A 68 12.07 0.65 1.60
C THR A 68 13.07 -0.51 1.68
N ARG A 69 12.61 -1.70 2.05
CA ARG A 69 13.46 -2.89 2.31
C ARG A 69 14.58 -2.66 3.34
N GLY A 70 14.47 -1.61 4.17
CA GLY A 70 15.47 -1.19 5.15
C GLY A 70 16.53 -0.21 4.62
N GLU A 71 16.58 0.06 3.31
CA GLU A 71 17.70 0.79 2.69
C GLU A 71 17.72 2.30 2.95
N ARG A 72 16.59 2.91 3.31
CA ARG A 72 16.46 4.37 3.47
C ARG A 72 16.16 4.80 4.91
N LEU A 73 16.27 3.91 5.89
CA LEU A 73 15.93 4.22 7.29
C LEU A 73 16.77 5.37 7.87
N ASP A 74 18.00 5.55 7.37
CA ASP A 74 18.90 6.62 7.81
C ASP A 74 18.79 7.91 6.97
N HIS A 75 17.76 8.04 6.13
CA HIS A 75 17.59 9.24 5.31
C HIS A 75 17.45 10.49 6.21
N PRO A 76 18.20 11.60 5.96
CA PRO A 76 18.23 12.76 6.87
C PRO A 76 16.85 13.34 7.20
N ASN A 77 15.95 13.42 6.21
CA ASN A 77 14.58 13.90 6.42
C ASN A 77 13.76 12.96 7.33
N LEU A 78 13.96 11.64 7.23
CA LEU A 78 13.27 10.69 8.12
C LEU A 78 13.82 10.79 9.54
N LEU A 79 15.14 10.86 9.70
CA LEU A 79 15.78 11.03 11.01
C LEU A 79 15.36 12.33 11.70
N ALA A 80 15.23 13.43 10.95
CA ALA A 80 14.75 14.70 11.49
C ALA A 80 13.32 14.60 12.03
N VAL A 81 12.41 13.95 11.28
CA VAL A 81 11.03 13.72 11.70
C VAL A 81 10.95 12.74 12.88
N ALA A 82 11.71 11.65 12.81
CA ALA A 82 11.85 10.66 13.87
C ALA A 82 12.29 11.30 15.19
N LYS A 83 13.34 12.14 15.16
CA LYS A 83 13.82 12.92 16.30
C LYS A 83 12.76 13.88 16.85
N LYS A 84 12.06 14.60 15.97
CA LYS A 84 11.01 15.56 16.38
C LYS A 84 9.90 14.89 17.19
N TYR A 85 9.53 13.65 16.86
CA TYR A 85 8.41 12.94 17.51
C TYR A 85 8.84 11.84 18.49
N GLY A 86 10.15 11.64 18.71
CA GLY A 86 10.66 10.55 19.55
C GLY A 86 10.25 9.17 19.03
N LYS A 87 10.30 8.97 17.72
CA LYS A 87 9.93 7.72 17.02
C LYS A 87 11.10 7.22 16.18
N THR A 88 11.00 5.98 15.70
CA THR A 88 11.97 5.44 14.73
C THR A 88 11.61 5.83 13.30
N SER A 89 12.57 5.82 12.38
CA SER A 89 12.30 6.05 10.96
C SER A 89 11.29 5.06 10.38
N ALA A 90 11.29 3.81 10.83
CA ALA A 90 10.32 2.80 10.42
C ALA A 90 8.89 3.17 10.85
N GLN A 91 8.72 3.64 12.10
CA GLN A 91 7.42 4.12 12.59
C GLN A 91 6.95 5.37 11.82
N VAL A 92 7.88 6.27 11.45
CA VAL A 92 7.55 7.43 10.61
C VAL A 92 7.06 7.00 9.23
N LEU A 93 7.72 6.03 8.59
CA LEU A 93 7.29 5.49 7.29
C LEU A 93 5.91 4.84 7.36
N ILE A 94 5.66 3.99 8.36
CA ILE A 94 4.34 3.38 8.57
C ILE A 94 3.28 4.47 8.79
N ARG A 95 3.56 5.44 9.67
CA ARG A 95 2.61 6.53 9.96
C ARG A 95 2.31 7.37 8.72
N TRP A 96 3.31 7.62 7.88
CA TRP A 96 3.13 8.35 6.64
C TRP A 96 2.15 7.63 5.70
N SER A 97 2.29 6.32 5.50
CA SER A 97 1.37 5.56 4.64
C SER A 97 -0.04 5.51 5.22
N LEU A 98 -0.19 5.33 6.54
CA LEU A 98 -1.49 5.36 7.22
C LEU A 98 -2.18 6.73 7.08
N GLN A 99 -1.44 7.83 7.13
CA GLN A 99 -2.01 9.17 6.94
C GLN A 99 -2.47 9.45 5.50
N HIS A 100 -1.99 8.68 4.53
CA HIS A 100 -2.49 8.70 3.15
C HIS A 100 -3.64 7.69 2.92
N GLY A 101 -4.15 7.04 3.98
CA GLY A 101 -5.27 6.11 3.89
C GLY A 101 -4.92 4.72 3.37
N LEU A 102 -3.63 4.35 3.29
CA LEU A 102 -3.23 3.01 2.85
C LEU A 102 -3.30 2.00 3.99
N VAL A 103 -3.66 0.76 3.64
CA VAL A 103 -3.30 -0.42 4.46
C VAL A 103 -1.80 -0.65 4.32
N VAL A 104 -1.11 -1.05 5.39
CA VAL A 104 0.36 -1.14 5.41
C VAL A 104 0.79 -2.49 5.96
N ILE A 105 1.64 -3.20 5.21
CA ILE A 105 2.10 -4.55 5.58
C ILE A 105 3.64 -4.59 5.72
N PRO A 106 4.20 -4.01 6.80
CA PRO A 106 5.63 -4.12 7.07
C PRO A 106 5.98 -5.56 7.46
N LYS A 107 7.19 -6.02 7.10
CA LYS A 107 7.69 -7.35 7.47
C LYS A 107 8.86 -7.22 8.44
N SER A 108 8.82 -8.01 9.51
CA SER A 108 9.94 -8.26 10.41
C SER A 108 10.01 -9.76 10.73
N ILE A 109 11.20 -10.24 11.03
CA ILE A 109 11.42 -11.57 11.66
C ILE A 109 11.84 -11.43 13.13
N HIS A 110 12.03 -10.20 13.58
CA HIS A 110 12.47 -9.84 14.92
C HIS A 110 11.25 -9.37 15.73
N GLU A 111 10.98 -10.06 16.83
CA GLU A 111 9.81 -9.83 17.69
C GLU A 111 9.78 -8.41 18.23
N GLU A 112 10.93 -7.82 18.57
CA GLU A 112 11.02 -6.47 19.10
C GLU A 112 10.63 -5.36 18.09
N ARG A 113 10.36 -5.72 16.83
CA ARG A 113 9.98 -4.80 15.75
C ARG A 113 8.56 -5.06 15.21
N ILE A 114 7.81 -6.02 15.77
CA ILE A 114 6.42 -6.35 15.43
C ILE A 114 5.50 -5.62 16.41
#